data_AF-A0A0G1G7A0-F1
#
_entry.id   AF-A0A0G1G7A0-F1
#
_cell.length_a   1.000
_cell.length_b   1.000
_cell.length_c   1.000
_cell.angle_alpha   90.00
_cell.angle_beta   90.00
_cell.angle_gamma   90.00
#
_symmetry.space_group_name_H-M   'P 1'
#
loop_
_entity.id
_entity.type
_entity.pdbx_description
1 polymer ?
#
loop_
_entity_poly.entity_id
_entity_poly.type
_entity_poly.pdbx_seq_one_letter_code
_entity_poly.pdbx_strand_id
1 'polypeptide(L)'
;MATPRPAKIKEEKLPLDLVHGQMPDSYNEYYVALALDKLGIDYSFQVPLGMTGVRGSQVIDFVVYNPNPVAVFVQGEYWHNKESASEDQLKQAAAAHRYGQGNIILLMGEETDTPEKALQAVRSKVL
;
A
#
# COMPACT_ATOMS: atom_id res chain seq x y z
N MET A 1 12.50 -28.13 -35.97
CA MET A 1 11.36 -28.18 -35.03
C MET A 1 11.55 -27.07 -34.02
N ALA A 2 10.67 -26.05 -34.03
CA ALA A 2 10.75 -24.95 -33.06
C ALA A 2 10.04 -25.38 -31.77
N THR A 3 10.76 -25.36 -30.65
CA THR A 3 10.19 -25.62 -29.33
C THR A 3 9.17 -24.53 -29.00
N PRO A 4 7.94 -24.86 -28.56
CA PRO A 4 6.98 -23.87 -28.13
C PRO A 4 7.51 -23.14 -26.89
N ARG A 5 7.44 -21.80 -26.90
CA ARG A 5 7.71 -20.96 -25.72
C ARG A 5 6.72 -21.34 -24.60
N PRO A 6 7.16 -21.46 -23.34
CA PRO A 6 6.23 -21.74 -22.25
C PRO A 6 5.19 -20.62 -22.18
N ALA A 7 3.91 -21.00 -22.20
CA ALA A 7 2.81 -20.07 -22.02
C ALA A 7 2.94 -19.40 -20.65
N LYS A 8 2.91 -18.07 -20.59
CA LYS A 8 2.78 -17.33 -19.33
C LYS A 8 1.47 -17.78 -18.69
N ILE A 9 1.56 -18.54 -17.60
CA ILE A 9 0.41 -18.85 -16.74
C ILE A 9 -0.11 -17.50 -16.25
N LYS A 10 -1.34 -17.13 -16.62
CA LYS A 10 -1.99 -15.98 -16.01
C LYS A 10 -2.28 -16.38 -14.57
N GLU A 11 -1.53 -15.83 -13.63
CA GLU A 11 -1.86 -15.95 -12.20
C GLU A 11 -3.29 -15.43 -12.01
N GLU A 12 -4.17 -16.28 -11.49
CA GLU A 12 -5.52 -15.89 -11.08
C GLU A 12 -5.38 -14.89 -9.93
N LYS A 13 -5.67 -13.62 -10.20
CA LYS A 13 -5.77 -12.60 -9.15
C LYS A 13 -6.95 -12.94 -8.25
N LEU A 14 -6.75 -12.86 -6.94
CA LEU A 14 -7.85 -13.02 -5.99
C LEU A 14 -8.95 -12.01 -6.29
N PRO A 15 -10.24 -12.36 -6.11
CA PRO A 15 -11.30 -11.38 -6.21
C PRO A 15 -11.08 -10.27 -5.18
N LEU A 16 -11.15 -9.03 -5.65
CA LEU A 16 -11.00 -7.83 -4.82
C LEU A 16 -12.27 -7.67 -3.97
N ASP A 17 -12.09 -7.51 -2.66
CA ASP A 17 -13.19 -7.37 -1.69
C ASP A 17 -12.97 -6.13 -0.80
N LEU A 18 -13.98 -5.81 0.02
CA LEU A 18 -13.97 -4.65 0.90
C LEU A 18 -12.97 -4.81 2.05
N VAL A 19 -12.18 -3.76 2.28
CA VAL A 19 -11.31 -3.61 3.45
C VAL A 19 -11.98 -2.64 4.42
N HIS A 20 -12.41 -3.13 5.58
CA HIS A 20 -13.17 -2.36 6.57
C HIS A 20 -14.36 -1.58 5.97
N GLY A 21 -15.04 -2.17 4.99
CA GLY A 21 -16.21 -1.57 4.31
C GLY A 21 -15.87 -0.57 3.20
N GLN A 22 -14.59 -0.37 2.87
CA GLN A 22 -14.12 0.49 1.78
C GLN A 22 -13.51 -0.34 0.65
N MET A 23 -13.66 0.11 -0.59
CA MET A 23 -13.10 -0.56 -1.75
C MET A 23 -11.63 -0.12 -1.94
N PRO A 24 -10.66 -1.04 -2.00
CA PRO A 24 -9.29 -0.68 -2.32
C PRO A 24 -9.16 -0.12 -3.74
N ASP A 25 -8.26 0.84 -3.91
CA ASP A 25 -7.96 1.45 -5.21
C ASP A 25 -7.09 0.53 -6.07
N SER A 26 -6.44 -0.47 -5.44
CA SER A 26 -5.56 -1.42 -6.12
C SER A 26 -5.57 -2.82 -5.49
N TYR A 27 -5.19 -3.83 -6.29
CA TYR A 27 -4.92 -5.18 -5.78
C TYR A 27 -3.77 -5.18 -4.76
N ASN A 28 -2.79 -4.29 -4.92
CA ASN A 28 -1.66 -4.16 -4.01
C ASN A 28 -2.12 -3.77 -2.60
N GLU A 29 -2.99 -2.76 -2.48
CA GLU A 29 -3.62 -2.40 -1.19
C GLU A 29 -4.40 -3.57 -0.62
N TYR A 30 -5.22 -4.25 -1.45
CA TYR A 30 -5.98 -5.40 -0.99
C TYR A 30 -5.08 -6.50 -0.42
N TYR A 31 -3.97 -6.82 -1.08
CA TYR A 31 -3.03 -7.84 -0.58
C TYR A 31 -2.31 -7.40 0.70
N VAL A 32 -2.02 -6.11 0.86
CA VAL A 32 -1.48 -5.56 2.11
C VAL A 32 -2.49 -5.66 3.24
N ALA A 33 -3.77 -5.35 2.99
CA ALA A 33 -4.85 -5.51 3.97
C ALA A 33 -4.98 -6.97 4.43
N LEU A 34 -5.03 -7.91 3.47
CA LEU A 34 -5.06 -9.35 3.79
C LEU A 34 -3.83 -9.80 4.60
N ALA A 35 -2.66 -9.24 4.32
CA ALA A 35 -1.44 -9.53 5.08
C ALA A 35 -1.54 -9.01 6.52
N LEU A 36 -2.03 -7.79 6.72
CA LEU A 36 -2.23 -7.20 8.05
C LEU A 36 -3.27 -7.99 8.85
N ASP A 37 -4.41 -8.34 8.24
CA ASP A 37 -5.47 -9.16 8.85
C ASP A 37 -4.92 -10.53 9.27
N LYS A 38 -4.16 -11.19 8.38
CA LYS A 38 -3.56 -12.51 8.64
C LYS A 38 -2.54 -12.48 9.78
N LEU A 39 -1.87 -11.35 9.98
CA LEU A 39 -0.92 -11.15 11.08
C LEU A 39 -1.60 -10.68 12.38
N GLY A 40 -2.89 -10.37 12.34
CA GLY A 40 -3.64 -9.86 13.49
C GLY A 40 -3.18 -8.48 13.92
N ILE A 41 -2.78 -7.63 12.97
CA ILE A 41 -2.30 -6.27 13.24
C ILE A 41 -3.45 -5.29 13.04
N ASP A 42 -3.66 -4.40 14.00
CA ASP A 42 -4.67 -3.34 13.87
C ASP A 42 -4.22 -2.25 12.90
N TYR A 43 -5.12 -1.81 12.03
CA TYR A 43 -4.89 -0.70 11.11
C TYR A 43 -6.15 0.08 10.76
N SER A 44 -5.97 1.33 10.37
CA SER A 44 -6.97 2.13 9.67
C SER A 44 -6.67 2.14 8.17
N PHE A 45 -7.70 1.99 7.34
CA PHE A 45 -7.59 1.99 5.87
C PHE A 45 -8.12 3.30 5.28
N GLN A 46 -7.43 3.84 4.27
CA GLN A 46 -7.73 5.10 3.58
C GLN A 46 -7.95 6.29 4.54
N VAL A 47 -6.92 6.64 5.29
CA VAL A 47 -6.97 7.71 6.30
C VAL A 47 -6.76 9.08 5.65
N PRO A 48 -7.75 9.99 5.66
CA PRO A 48 -7.58 11.32 5.09
C PRO A 48 -6.64 12.17 5.95
N LEU A 49 -5.67 12.78 5.28
CA LEU A 49 -4.84 13.88 5.75
C LEU A 49 -5.39 15.20 5.20
N GLY A 50 -6.10 15.92 6.07
CA GLY A 50 -6.74 17.20 5.74
C GLY A 50 -8.25 17.09 5.50
N MET A 51 -8.85 18.15 4.97
CA MET A 51 -10.28 18.18 4.66
C MET A 51 -10.55 17.58 3.28
N THR A 52 -11.46 16.62 3.21
CA THR A 52 -11.93 16.02 1.95
C THR A 52 -12.43 17.12 1.00
N GLY A 53 -11.95 17.11 -0.25
CA GLY A 53 -12.34 18.07 -1.29
C GLY A 53 -11.52 19.36 -1.34
N VAL A 54 -10.51 19.52 -0.47
CA VAL A 54 -9.57 20.65 -0.54
C VAL A 54 -8.35 20.26 -1.36
N ARG A 55 -7.92 21.13 -2.28
CA ARG A 55 -6.69 20.91 -3.06
C ARG A 55 -5.49 20.74 -2.11
N GLY A 56 -4.79 19.61 -2.25
CA GLY A 56 -3.70 19.21 -1.34
C GLY A 56 -4.13 18.26 -0.22
N SER A 57 -5.42 17.88 -0.13
CA SER A 57 -5.86 16.77 0.70
C SER A 57 -5.22 15.48 0.20
N GLN A 58 -4.71 14.69 1.12
CA GLN A 58 -4.03 13.44 0.82
C GLN A 58 -4.72 12.31 1.57
N VAL A 59 -4.55 11.09 1.08
CA VAL A 59 -5.03 9.89 1.77
C VAL A 59 -3.80 9.02 2.02
N ILE A 60 -3.67 8.54 3.25
CA ILE A 60 -2.73 7.48 3.60
C ILE A 60 -3.44 6.17 3.40
N ASP A 61 -2.83 5.24 2.66
CA ASP A 61 -3.44 3.96 2.36
C ASP A 61 -3.70 3.17 3.64
N PHE A 62 -2.71 3.09 4.54
CA PHE A 62 -2.85 2.44 5.85
C PHE A 62 -2.18 3.24 6.97
N VAL A 63 -2.83 3.27 8.14
CA VAL A 63 -2.17 3.62 9.40
C VAL A 63 -2.16 2.37 10.27
N VAL A 64 -0.99 1.77 10.43
CA VAL A 64 -0.78 0.52 11.16
C VAL A 64 -0.37 0.82 12.60
N TYR A 65 -0.93 0.13 13.58
CA TYR A 65 -0.69 0.40 15.00
C TYR A 65 0.22 -0.68 15.62
N ASN A 66 1.53 -0.43 15.69
CA ASN A 66 2.47 -1.38 16.29
C ASN A 66 3.85 -0.80 16.68
N PRO A 67 4.17 -0.60 17.97
CA PRO A 67 3.31 -0.09 19.05
C PRO A 67 2.92 1.39 18.84
N ASN A 68 3.62 2.10 17.96
CA ASN A 68 3.29 3.46 17.53
C ASN A 68 2.55 3.43 16.19
N PRO A 69 1.75 4.46 15.84
CA PRO A 69 1.11 4.53 14.54
C PRO A 69 2.15 4.76 13.43
N VAL A 70 2.12 3.90 12.41
CA VAL A 70 2.99 3.94 11.23
C VAL A 70 2.14 4.19 9.99
N ALA A 71 2.45 5.25 9.25
CA ALA A 71 1.83 5.52 7.97
C ALA A 71 2.46 4.63 6.89
N VAL A 72 1.66 3.80 6.24
CA VAL A 72 2.09 2.91 5.16
C VAL A 72 1.43 3.35 3.87
N PHE A 73 2.25 3.64 2.87
CA PHE A 73 1.83 3.96 1.52
C PHE A 73 2.14 2.77 0.59
N VAL A 74 1.20 2.41 -0.27
CA VAL A 74 1.32 1.32 -1.24
C VAL A 74 1.41 1.94 -2.63
N GLN A 75 2.61 1.91 -3.22
CA GLN A 75 2.87 2.51 -4.52
C GLN A 75 2.89 1.44 -5.61
N GLY A 76 1.86 1.39 -6.46
CA GLY A 76 1.89 0.53 -7.66
C GLY A 76 3.04 0.87 -8.63
N GLU A 77 3.32 -0.02 -9.59
CA GLU A 77 4.42 0.15 -10.57
C GLU A 77 4.32 1.44 -11.43
N TYR A 78 3.15 2.08 -11.49
CA TYR A 78 2.92 3.28 -12.28
C TYR A 78 3.51 4.57 -11.65
N TRP A 79 4.02 4.52 -10.42
CA TRP A 79 4.50 5.68 -9.66
C TRP A 79 5.93 6.17 -10.01
N HIS A 80 6.47 5.81 -11.18
CA HIS A 80 7.83 6.21 -11.60
C HIS A 80 7.93 7.46 -12.48
N ASN A 81 6.84 8.22 -12.64
CA ASN A 81 6.84 9.46 -13.42
C ASN A 81 7.28 10.67 -12.58
N LYS A 82 8.16 11.52 -13.13
CA LYS A 82 8.68 12.73 -12.45
C LYS A 82 7.59 13.70 -11.98
N GLU A 83 6.39 13.64 -12.57
CA GLU A 83 5.25 14.48 -12.22
C GLU A 83 4.63 14.12 -10.87
N SER A 84 4.60 12.84 -10.49
CA SER A 84 4.00 12.37 -9.24
C SER A 84 4.95 12.46 -8.03
N ALA A 85 6.27 12.54 -8.28
CA ALA A 85 7.30 12.60 -7.25
C ALA A 85 7.12 13.78 -6.28
N SER A 86 6.69 14.95 -6.76
CA SER A 86 6.45 16.12 -5.91
C SER A 86 5.25 15.92 -4.99
N GLU A 87 4.18 15.27 -5.48
CA GLU A 87 3.00 14.97 -4.67
C GLU A 87 3.30 13.92 -3.61
N ASP A 88 4.10 12.90 -3.94
CA ASP A 88 4.53 11.88 -3.00
C ASP A 88 5.41 12.45 -1.89
N GLN A 89 6.33 13.35 -2.23
CA GLN A 89 7.12 14.05 -1.22
C GLN A 89 6.24 14.86 -0.27
N LEU A 90 5.23 15.55 -0.80
CA LEU A 90 4.27 16.28 0.03
C LEU A 90 3.46 15.32 0.91
N LYS A 91 3.05 14.16 0.39
CA LYS A 91 2.34 13.11 1.14
C LYS A 91 3.14 12.60 2.32
N GLN A 92 4.39 12.24 2.05
CA GLN A 92 5.30 11.75 3.07
C GLN A 92 5.61 12.85 4.10
N ALA A 93 5.80 14.11 3.68
CA ALA A 93 6.02 15.21 4.59
C ALA A 93 4.81 15.48 5.51
N ALA A 94 3.59 15.41 4.98
CA ALA A 94 2.37 15.58 5.77
C ALA A 94 2.17 14.43 6.77
N ALA A 95 2.41 13.19 6.33
CA ALA A 95 2.40 12.02 7.21
C ALA A 95 3.48 12.14 8.29
N ALA A 96 4.68 12.62 7.94
CA ALA A 96 5.80 12.78 8.87
C ALA A 96 5.48 13.80 9.95
N HIS A 97 4.82 14.89 9.57
CA HIS A 97 4.36 15.91 10.51
C HIS A 97 3.32 15.36 11.50
N ARG A 98 2.46 14.43 11.07
CA ARG A 98 1.38 13.87 11.91
C ARG A 98 1.81 12.67 12.75
N TYR A 99 2.62 11.77 12.20
CA TYR A 99 2.97 10.48 12.79
C TYR A 99 4.45 10.35 13.17
N GLY A 100 5.30 11.29 12.75
CA GLY A 100 6.74 11.31 12.99
C GLY A 100 7.56 10.83 11.78
N GLN A 101 8.72 11.44 11.55
CA GLN A 101 9.60 11.14 10.41
C GLN A 101 10.07 9.67 10.34
N GLY A 102 10.15 8.96 11.48
CA GLY A 102 10.56 7.55 11.54
C GLY A 102 9.42 6.55 11.33
N ASN A 103 8.18 7.00 11.19
CA ASN A 103 6.99 6.15 11.16
C ASN A 103 6.27 6.21 9.81
N ILE A 104 7.05 6.23 8.71
CA ILE A 104 6.53 6.17 7.35
C ILE A 104 7.19 5.02 6.60
N ILE A 105 6.37 4.19 5.96
CA ILE A 105 6.81 3.07 5.16
C ILE A 105 6.21 3.17 3.76
N LEU A 106 7.03 2.87 2.77
CA LEU A 106 6.64 2.73 1.38
C LEU A 106 6.76 1.25 0.99
N LEU A 107 5.64 0.68 0.57
CA LEU A 107 5.57 -0.65 -0.02
C LEU A 107 5.42 -0.50 -1.53
N MET A 108 6.40 -1.01 -2.28
CA MET A 108 6.40 -0.88 -3.74
C MET A 108 5.51 -1.95 -4.38
N GLY A 109 5.06 -1.69 -5.60
CA GLY A 109 4.13 -2.54 -6.33
C GLY A 109 4.69 -3.94 -6.53
N GLU A 110 5.98 -4.06 -6.85
CA GLU A 110 6.68 -5.35 -7.01
C GLU A 110 6.78 -6.17 -5.70
N GLU A 111 6.65 -5.52 -4.54
CA GLU A 111 6.66 -6.12 -3.21
C GLU A 111 5.25 -6.52 -2.75
N THR A 112 4.22 -6.10 -3.48
CA THR A 112 2.82 -6.24 -3.10
C THR A 112 1.94 -6.73 -4.25
N ASP A 113 2.53 -7.23 -5.34
CA ASP A 113 1.84 -7.72 -6.54
C ASP A 113 1.25 -9.13 -6.35
N THR A 114 1.63 -9.83 -5.27
CA THR A 114 0.99 -11.08 -4.81
C THR A 114 0.75 -11.07 -3.30
N PRO A 115 -0.22 -11.87 -2.79
CA PRO A 115 -0.48 -11.99 -1.35
C PRO A 115 0.75 -12.43 -0.53
N GLU A 116 1.56 -13.34 -1.07
CA GLU A 116 2.75 -13.87 -0.38
C GLU A 116 3.84 -12.79 -0.25
N LYS A 117 4.05 -12.02 -1.32
CA LYS A 117 5.01 -10.92 -1.30
C LYS A 117 4.54 -9.80 -0.38
N ALA A 118 3.26 -9.43 -0.44
CA ALA A 118 2.69 -8.44 0.47
C ALA A 118 2.87 -8.86 1.95
N LEU A 119 2.62 -10.15 2.26
CA LEU A 119 2.87 -10.69 3.59
C LEU A 119 4.34 -10.59 4.01
N GLN A 120 5.27 -10.90 3.10
CA GLN A 120 6.70 -10.77 3.36
C GLN A 120 7.12 -9.31 3.56
N ALA A 121 6.58 -8.40 2.76
CA ALA A 121 6.88 -6.96 2.82
C ALA A 121 6.36 -6.33 4.12
N VAL A 122 5.14 -6.68 4.54
CA VAL A 122 4.58 -6.26 5.83
C VAL A 122 5.46 -6.77 6.98
N ARG A 123 5.85 -8.05 6.96
CA ARG A 123 6.71 -8.62 8.01
C ARG A 123 8.11 -8.00 8.10
N SER A 124 8.68 -7.56 6.98
CA SER A 124 10.07 -7.10 6.95
C SER A 124 10.21 -5.59 7.17
N LYS A 125 9.17 -4.83 6.84
CA LYS A 125 9.21 -3.36 6.87
C LYS A 125 8.30 -2.76 7.94
N VAL A 126 7.12 -3.36 8.17
CA VAL A 126 6.08 -2.81 9.07
C VAL A 126 6.20 -3.35 10.49
N LEU A 127 6.74 -4.55 10.64
CA LEU A 127 7.07 -5.19 11.93
C LEU A 127 8.57 -5.06 12.22
#